data_AF-A0A3B3SSA2-F1
#
_entry.id   AF-A0A3B3SSA2-F1
#
_cell.length_a   1.000
_cell.length_b   1.000
_cell.length_c   1.000
_cell.angle_alpha   90.00
_cell.angle_beta   90.00
_cell.angle_gamma   90.00
#
_symmetry.space_group_name_H-M   'P 1'
#
loop_
_entity.id
_entity.type
_entity.pdbx_description
1 polymer ?
#
loop_
_entity_poly.entity_id
_entity_poly.type
_entity_poly.pdbx_seq_one_letter_code
_entity_poly.pdbx_strand_id
1 'polypeptide(L)'
;MNATSGHVNLKRGRIYDIEVIRGRKRSINDNQSANKCTNMAADQLLLSAVSLISALQMGYITRCVTLSRRKHNVIPPAVTGPAEFERIFRAQQDCVEIYPLFLVVLWISGSFFHEALAAVGGLLFIFSRQMYFNGYVNSTKSRLPGFYLSLGALVLLTATGAAGLLRQFLDDYLDVNMHKVFKS
;
A
#
# COMPACT_ATOMS: atom_id res chain seq x y z
N MET A 1 -5.59 -3.89 79.35
CA MET A 1 -4.52 -4.44 78.49
C MET A 1 -5.12 -4.72 77.11
N ASN A 2 -4.68 -4.00 76.09
CA ASN A 2 -5.30 -3.95 74.76
C ASN A 2 -5.00 -5.21 73.94
N ALA A 3 -6.04 -5.81 73.37
CA ALA A 3 -5.94 -6.89 72.37
C ALA A 3 -6.90 -6.62 71.20
N THR A 4 -6.57 -5.67 70.33
CA THR A 4 -7.26 -5.48 69.04
C THR A 4 -6.33 -4.83 68.03
N SER A 5 -5.45 -5.60 67.40
CA SER A 5 -4.72 -5.16 66.18
C SER A 5 -4.18 -6.36 65.38
N GLY A 6 -5.06 -7.23 64.88
CA GLY A 6 -4.64 -8.41 64.09
C GLY A 6 -5.43 -8.65 62.81
N HIS A 7 -6.69 -8.20 62.72
CA HIS A 7 -7.59 -8.60 61.64
C HIS A 7 -7.72 -7.61 60.46
N VAL A 8 -7.15 -6.39 60.56
CA VAL A 8 -7.34 -5.33 59.55
C VAL A 8 -6.29 -5.37 58.42
N ASN A 9 -5.14 -6.03 58.63
CA ASN A 9 -4.02 -6.01 57.67
C ASN A 9 -4.15 -7.03 56.52
N LEU A 10 -4.82 -8.17 56.75
CA LEU A 10 -4.88 -9.28 55.78
C LEU A 10 -5.81 -9.03 54.58
N LYS A 11 -6.90 -8.25 54.76
CA LYS A 11 -7.78 -7.88 53.63
C LYS A 11 -7.17 -6.79 52.75
N ARG A 12 -6.40 -5.88 53.34
CA ARG A 12 -5.79 -4.77 52.62
C ARG A 12 -4.61 -5.24 51.75
N GLY A 13 -3.75 -6.14 52.26
CA GLY A 13 -2.69 -6.78 51.47
C GLY A 13 -3.21 -7.52 50.22
N ARG A 14 -4.30 -8.29 50.38
CA ARG A 14 -4.94 -9.01 49.25
C ARG A 14 -5.46 -8.10 48.14
N ILE A 15 -5.96 -6.92 48.50
CA ILE A 15 -6.47 -5.94 47.52
C ILE A 15 -5.29 -5.30 46.76
N TYR A 16 -4.22 -4.94 47.46
CA TYR A 16 -2.99 -4.45 46.83
C TYR A 16 -2.40 -5.48 45.85
N ASP A 17 -2.34 -6.76 46.24
CA ASP A 17 -1.83 -7.81 45.36
C ASP A 17 -2.68 -7.96 44.09
N ILE A 18 -4.01 -7.88 44.20
CA ILE A 18 -4.92 -7.95 43.05
C ILE A 18 -4.73 -6.74 42.11
N GLU A 19 -4.58 -5.53 42.65
CA GLU A 19 -4.32 -4.33 41.84
C GLU A 19 -2.97 -4.39 41.14
N VAL A 20 -1.93 -4.88 41.81
CA VAL A 20 -0.59 -5.07 41.23
C VAL A 20 -0.62 -6.13 40.12
N ILE A 21 -1.28 -7.27 40.33
CA ILE A 21 -1.44 -8.32 39.31
C ILE A 21 -2.25 -7.80 38.11
N ARG A 22 -3.32 -7.04 38.36
CA ARG A 22 -4.15 -6.44 37.30
C ARG A 22 -3.39 -5.40 36.50
N GLY A 23 -2.59 -4.56 37.17
CA GLY A 23 -1.69 -3.59 36.54
C GLY A 23 -0.64 -4.28 35.67
N ARG A 24 -0.02 -5.36 36.17
CA ARG A 24 0.95 -6.17 35.42
C ARG A 24 0.32 -6.81 34.18
N LYS A 25 -0.88 -7.38 34.30
CA LYS A 25 -1.59 -8.02 33.17
C LYS A 25 -1.99 -7.00 32.10
N ARG A 26 -2.41 -5.79 32.52
CA ARG A 26 -2.70 -4.68 31.60
C ARG A 26 -1.43 -4.24 30.85
N SER A 27 -0.33 -4.01 31.56
CA SER A 27 0.96 -3.66 30.94
C SER A 27 1.46 -4.72 29.95
N ILE A 28 1.30 -6.02 30.24
CA ILE A 28 1.66 -7.10 29.32
C ILE A 28 0.81 -7.05 28.03
N ASN A 29 -0.50 -6.86 28.16
CA ASN A 29 -1.40 -6.76 27.01
C ASN A 29 -1.13 -5.50 26.17
N ASP A 30 -0.78 -4.39 26.82
CA ASP A 30 -0.42 -3.13 26.15
C ASP A 30 0.89 -3.31 25.36
N ASN A 31 1.90 -3.95 25.96
CA ASN A 31 3.16 -4.27 25.28
C ASN A 31 2.95 -5.23 24.10
N GLN A 32 2.10 -6.25 24.25
CA GLN A 32 1.81 -7.19 23.16
C GLN A 32 1.03 -6.54 22.02
N SER A 33 0.07 -5.65 22.32
CA SER A 33 -0.64 -4.87 21.30
C SER A 33 0.30 -3.88 20.59
N ALA A 34 1.17 -3.20 21.33
CA ALA A 34 2.17 -2.30 20.76
C ALA A 34 3.12 -3.05 19.81
N ASN A 35 3.67 -4.20 20.25
CA ASN A 35 4.54 -5.03 19.42
C ASN A 35 3.83 -5.57 18.16
N LYS A 36 2.54 -5.92 18.28
CA LYS A 36 1.75 -6.33 17.10
C LYS A 36 1.57 -5.17 16.12
N CYS A 37 1.30 -3.96 16.63
CA CYS A 37 1.15 -2.76 15.81
C CYS A 37 2.44 -2.38 15.07
N THR A 38 3.58 -2.45 15.76
CA THR A 38 4.89 -2.18 15.14
C THR A 38 5.23 -3.19 14.06
N ASN A 39 4.89 -4.47 14.26
CA ASN A 39 5.12 -5.51 13.25
C ASN A 39 4.20 -5.32 12.04
N MET A 40 2.91 -5.05 12.25
CA MET A 40 1.97 -4.76 11.15
C MET A 40 2.39 -3.52 10.33
N ALA A 41 2.92 -2.49 10.99
CA ALA A 41 3.44 -1.31 10.30
C ALA A 41 4.73 -1.60 9.52
N ALA A 42 5.60 -2.46 10.05
CA ALA A 42 6.79 -2.92 9.34
C ALA A 42 6.44 -3.74 8.09
N ASP A 43 5.41 -4.61 8.19
CA ASP A 43 4.91 -5.47 7.11
C ASP A 43 4.13 -4.72 6.01
N GLN A 44 3.98 -3.39 6.14
CA GLN A 44 3.34 -2.52 5.14
C GLN A 44 4.22 -1.34 4.72
N LEU A 45 5.46 -1.30 5.22
CA LEU A 45 6.37 -0.20 5.01
C LEU A 45 6.75 -0.05 3.53
N LEU A 46 7.00 -1.16 2.83
CA LEU A 46 7.42 -1.14 1.42
C LEU A 46 6.26 -0.68 0.52
N LEU A 47 5.06 -1.18 0.77
CA LEU A 47 3.85 -0.79 0.04
C LEU A 47 3.54 0.70 0.22
N SER A 48 3.67 1.19 1.46
CA SER A 48 3.47 2.59 1.80
C SER A 48 4.52 3.49 1.13
N ALA A 49 5.79 3.07 1.14
CA ALA A 49 6.87 3.79 0.45
C ALA A 49 6.63 3.87 -1.06
N VAL A 50 6.27 2.76 -1.71
CA VAL A 50 5.96 2.72 -3.15
C VAL A 50 4.74 3.59 -3.46
N SER A 51 3.71 3.55 -2.62
CA SER A 51 2.53 4.41 -2.75
C SER A 51 2.90 5.88 -2.69
N LEU A 52 3.75 6.28 -1.72
CA LEU A 52 4.23 7.66 -1.59
C LEU A 52 5.05 8.10 -2.82
N ILE A 53 5.97 7.26 -3.29
CA ILE A 53 6.76 7.55 -4.50
C ILE A 53 5.84 7.72 -5.72
N SER A 54 4.84 6.87 -5.87
CA SER A 54 3.88 6.95 -6.96
C SER A 54 3.03 8.23 -6.90
N ALA A 55 2.66 8.68 -5.69
CA ALA A 55 1.93 9.93 -5.50
C ALA A 55 2.78 11.14 -5.87
N LEU A 56 4.08 11.13 -5.53
CA LEU A 56 5.02 12.17 -5.95
C LEU A 56 5.19 12.22 -7.47
N GLN A 57 5.23 11.07 -8.15
CA GLN A 57 5.23 10.99 -9.61
C GLN A 57 3.96 11.62 -10.21
N MET A 58 2.78 11.30 -9.68
CA MET A 58 1.52 11.89 -10.15
C MET A 58 1.48 13.41 -9.93
N GLY A 59 2.04 13.89 -8.82
CA GLY A 59 2.23 15.32 -8.55
C GLY A 59 3.16 15.98 -9.56
N TYR A 60 4.29 15.33 -9.90
CA TYR A 60 5.21 15.80 -10.93
C TYR A 60 4.54 15.91 -12.31
N ILE A 61 3.82 14.88 -12.74
CA ILE A 61 3.11 14.87 -14.04
C ILE A 61 2.04 15.98 -14.08
N THR A 62 1.30 16.15 -13.00
CA THR A 62 0.29 17.23 -12.87
C THR A 62 0.94 18.61 -12.93
N ARG A 63 2.12 18.78 -12.32
CA ARG A 63 2.90 20.01 -12.43
C ARG A 63 3.32 20.28 -13.87
N CYS A 64 3.77 19.26 -14.61
CA CYS A 64 4.13 19.40 -16.03
C CYS A 64 2.96 19.90 -16.89
N VAL A 65 1.74 19.40 -16.67
CA VAL A 65 0.53 19.91 -17.35
C VAL A 65 0.30 21.38 -17.00
N THR A 66 0.37 21.74 -15.70
CA THR A 66 0.18 23.12 -15.25
C THR A 66 1.20 24.07 -15.88
N LEU A 67 2.47 23.67 -15.97
CA LEU A 67 3.52 24.44 -16.64
C LEU A 67 3.26 24.55 -18.15
N SER A 68 2.82 23.48 -18.78
CA SER A 68 2.47 23.48 -20.21
C SER A 68 1.28 24.40 -20.52
N ARG A 69 0.27 24.45 -19.63
CA ARG A 69 -0.85 25.42 -19.72
C ARG A 69 -0.34 26.85 -19.72
N ARG A 70 0.59 27.18 -18.82
CA ARG A 70 1.20 28.51 -18.74
C ARG A 70 2.03 28.82 -19.98
N LYS A 71 2.87 27.88 -20.45
CA LYS A 71 3.71 28.04 -21.65
C LYS A 71 2.87 28.36 -22.89
N HIS A 72 1.74 27.68 -23.05
CA HIS A 72 0.90 27.78 -24.24
C HIS A 72 -0.35 28.66 -24.05
N ASN A 73 -0.46 29.38 -22.93
CA ASN A 73 -1.61 30.22 -22.57
C ASN A 73 -2.98 29.51 -22.70
N VAL A 74 -3.04 28.22 -22.34
CA VAL A 74 -4.29 27.43 -22.37
C VAL A 74 -5.05 27.63 -21.07
N ILE A 75 -6.01 28.56 -21.10
CA ILE A 75 -6.83 28.95 -19.95
C ILE A 75 -7.88 27.86 -19.67
N PRO A 76 -8.03 27.37 -18.43
CA PRO A 76 -9.14 26.49 -18.05
C PRO A 76 -10.50 27.14 -18.39
N PRO A 77 -11.51 26.39 -18.88
CA PRO A 77 -11.64 24.94 -18.93
C PRO A 77 -11.07 24.28 -20.21
N ALA A 78 -10.36 25.03 -21.06
CA ALA A 78 -9.87 24.49 -22.34
C ALA A 78 -8.91 23.30 -22.12
N VAL A 79 -9.11 22.24 -22.91
CA VAL A 79 -8.31 21.01 -22.91
C VAL A 79 -7.65 20.73 -24.27
N THR A 80 -7.88 21.61 -25.25
CA THR A 80 -7.30 21.59 -26.59
C THR A 80 -6.35 22.77 -26.76
N GLY A 81 -5.35 22.62 -27.63
CA GLY A 81 -4.34 23.64 -27.84
C GLY A 81 -3.23 23.16 -28.79
N PRO A 82 -2.00 23.69 -28.66
CA PRO A 82 -0.88 23.20 -29.44
C PRO A 82 -0.65 21.70 -29.20
N ALA A 83 -0.22 20.98 -30.23
CA ALA A 83 -0.02 19.52 -30.16
C ALA A 83 0.91 19.09 -29.01
N GLU A 84 1.88 19.92 -28.61
CA GLU A 84 2.72 19.69 -27.42
C GLU A 84 1.91 19.64 -26.13
N PHE A 85 1.02 20.62 -25.93
CA PHE A 85 0.15 20.69 -24.76
C PHE A 85 -0.80 19.48 -24.72
N GLU A 86 -1.43 19.16 -25.85
CA GLU A 86 -2.38 18.06 -25.93
C GLU A 86 -1.71 16.71 -25.62
N ARG A 87 -0.48 16.46 -26.08
CA ARG A 87 0.27 15.25 -25.74
C ARG A 87 0.54 15.15 -24.23
N ILE A 88 1.02 16.23 -23.61
CA ILE A 88 1.29 16.26 -22.15
C ILE A 88 0.00 16.06 -21.36
N PHE A 89 -1.09 16.73 -21.75
CA PHE A 89 -2.39 16.62 -21.11
C PHE A 89 -2.97 15.20 -21.22
N ARG A 90 -2.90 14.58 -22.41
CA ARG A 90 -3.35 13.20 -22.63
C ARG A 90 -2.49 12.19 -21.88
N ALA A 91 -1.17 12.35 -21.87
CA ALA A 91 -0.30 11.49 -21.08
C ALA A 91 -0.64 11.54 -19.58
N GLN A 92 -0.98 12.71 -19.06
CA GLN A 92 -1.41 12.86 -17.67
C GLN A 92 -2.78 12.23 -17.40
N GLN A 93 -3.75 12.38 -18.30
CA GLN A 93 -5.07 11.73 -18.19
C GLN A 93 -4.93 10.21 -18.16
N ASP A 94 -4.20 9.63 -19.11
CA ASP A 94 -3.94 8.18 -19.13
C ASP A 94 -3.29 7.71 -17.83
N CYS A 95 -2.38 8.52 -17.26
CA CYS A 95 -1.76 8.26 -15.95
C CYS A 95 -2.81 8.19 -14.84
N VAL A 96 -3.72 9.16 -14.78
CA VAL A 96 -4.81 9.21 -13.78
C VAL A 96 -5.79 8.07 -13.93
N GLU A 97 -6.16 7.66 -15.15
CA GLU A 97 -7.15 6.60 -15.37
C GLU A 97 -6.69 5.24 -14.84
N ILE A 98 -5.40 4.91 -14.97
CA ILE A 98 -4.85 3.62 -14.50
C ILE A 98 -4.41 3.69 -13.03
N TYR A 99 -4.16 4.87 -12.47
CA TYR A 99 -3.61 5.01 -11.13
C TYR A 99 -4.44 4.32 -10.02
N PRO A 100 -5.78 4.42 -10.01
CA PRO A 100 -6.61 3.67 -9.06
C PRO A 100 -6.47 2.16 -9.21
N LEU A 101 -6.41 1.64 -10.44
CA LEU A 101 -6.22 0.21 -10.69
C LEU A 101 -4.88 -0.26 -10.12
N PHE A 102 -3.81 0.49 -10.39
CA PHE A 102 -2.49 0.22 -9.86
C PHE A 102 -2.49 0.14 -8.33
N LEU A 103 -3.08 1.13 -7.65
CA LEU A 103 -3.13 1.13 -6.18
C LEU A 103 -3.88 -0.08 -5.64
N VAL A 104 -5.05 -0.39 -6.20
CA VAL A 104 -5.85 -1.55 -5.75
C VAL A 104 -5.05 -2.85 -5.88
N VAL A 105 -4.45 -3.12 -7.04
CA VAL A 105 -3.73 -4.38 -7.26
C VAL A 105 -2.40 -4.43 -6.51
N LEU A 106 -1.72 -3.30 -6.29
CA LEU A 106 -0.51 -3.21 -5.48
C LEU A 106 -0.81 -3.67 -4.04
N TRP A 107 -1.84 -3.09 -3.42
CA TRP A 107 -2.19 -3.39 -2.05
C TRP A 107 -2.72 -4.82 -1.89
N ILE A 108 -3.57 -5.29 -2.81
CA ILE A 108 -4.04 -6.68 -2.78
C ILE A 108 -2.85 -7.65 -2.93
N SER A 109 -1.96 -7.43 -3.91
CA SER A 109 -0.78 -8.28 -4.08
C SER A 109 0.16 -8.23 -2.88
N GLY A 110 0.34 -7.07 -2.26
CA GLY A 110 1.20 -6.90 -1.11
C GLY A 110 0.67 -7.58 0.14
N SER A 111 -0.63 -7.45 0.39
CA SER A 111 -1.28 -7.98 1.59
C SER A 111 -1.55 -9.49 1.53
N PHE A 112 -1.89 -10.03 0.35
CA PHE A 112 -2.33 -11.44 0.22
C PHE A 112 -1.29 -12.38 -0.39
N PHE A 113 -0.23 -11.87 -1.02
CA PHE A 113 0.78 -12.70 -1.67
C PHE A 113 2.16 -12.51 -1.06
N HIS A 114 2.83 -11.39 -1.34
CA HIS A 114 4.17 -11.12 -0.82
C HIS A 114 4.51 -9.63 -0.94
N GLU A 115 4.78 -8.97 0.18
CA GLU A 115 5.03 -7.52 0.24
C GLU A 115 6.20 -7.09 -0.67
N ALA A 116 7.37 -7.72 -0.53
CA ALA A 116 8.55 -7.34 -1.31
C ALA A 116 8.37 -7.50 -2.83
N LEU A 117 7.73 -8.58 -3.31
CA LEU A 117 7.46 -8.78 -4.73
C LEU A 117 6.47 -7.75 -5.27
N ALA A 118 5.42 -7.44 -4.49
CA ALA A 118 4.48 -6.38 -4.83
C ALA A 118 5.18 -5.02 -4.92
N ALA A 119 6.09 -4.71 -3.98
CA ALA A 119 6.87 -3.49 -3.98
C ALA A 119 7.77 -3.36 -5.22
N VAL A 120 8.48 -4.44 -5.60
CA VAL A 120 9.30 -4.47 -6.83
C VAL A 120 8.42 -4.29 -8.07
N GLY A 121 7.29 -4.99 -8.14
CA GLY A 121 6.32 -4.82 -9.23
C GLY A 121 5.77 -3.39 -9.31
N GLY A 122 5.53 -2.76 -8.17
CA GLY A 122 5.09 -1.36 -8.10
C GLY A 122 6.16 -0.36 -8.50
N LEU A 123 7.43 -0.57 -8.14
CA LEU A 123 8.54 0.25 -8.63
C LEU A 123 8.71 0.12 -10.14
N LEU A 124 8.56 -1.11 -10.68
CA LEU A 124 8.59 -1.35 -12.12
C LEU A 124 7.45 -0.59 -12.83
N PHE A 125 6.24 -0.61 -12.25
CA PHE A 125 5.11 0.18 -12.75
C PHE A 125 5.43 1.68 -12.75
N ILE A 126 5.90 2.25 -11.64
CA ILE A 126 6.27 3.67 -11.55
C ILE A 126 7.32 4.04 -12.60
N PHE A 127 8.38 3.22 -12.73
CA PHE A 127 9.43 3.43 -13.73
C PHE A 127 8.86 3.42 -15.16
N SER A 128 8.04 2.42 -15.48
CA SER A 128 7.40 2.31 -16.79
C SER A 128 6.49 3.49 -17.11
N ARG A 129 5.79 4.05 -16.11
CA ARG A 129 4.96 5.25 -16.27
C ARG A 129 5.78 6.51 -16.51
N GLN A 130 6.96 6.61 -15.90
CA GLN A 130 7.87 7.72 -16.21
C GLN A 130 8.36 7.64 -17.66
N MET A 131 8.74 6.42 -18.10
CA MET A 131 9.14 6.18 -19.48
C MET A 131 8.00 6.45 -20.46
N TYR A 132 6.77 6.04 -20.14
CA TYR A 132 5.56 6.34 -20.91
C TYR A 132 5.36 7.85 -21.07
N PHE A 133 5.37 8.59 -19.97
CA PHE A 133 5.14 10.02 -19.96
C PHE A 133 6.21 10.74 -20.79
N ASN A 134 7.50 10.51 -20.50
CA ASN A 134 8.61 11.13 -21.22
C ASN A 134 8.57 10.81 -22.73
N GLY A 135 8.25 9.56 -23.08
CA GLY A 135 8.08 9.15 -24.46
C GLY A 135 6.94 9.90 -25.15
N TYR A 136 5.78 10.01 -24.49
CA TYR A 136 4.59 10.64 -25.04
C TYR A 136 4.76 12.15 -25.24
N VAL A 137 5.46 12.84 -24.33
CA VAL A 137 5.77 14.27 -24.50
C VAL A 137 6.52 14.52 -25.82
N ASN A 138 7.50 13.67 -26.12
CA ASN A 138 8.32 13.77 -27.33
C ASN A 138 7.55 13.37 -28.60
N SER A 139 6.92 12.18 -28.60
CA SER A 139 6.15 11.72 -29.76
C SER A 139 5.06 10.72 -29.36
N THR A 140 3.99 10.66 -30.16
CA THR A 140 2.89 9.71 -29.94
C THR A 140 3.32 8.25 -30.06
N LYS A 141 4.36 7.95 -30.84
CA LYS A 141 4.87 6.57 -31.05
C LYS A 141 5.81 6.14 -29.93
N SER A 142 6.60 7.07 -29.39
CA SER A 142 7.59 6.79 -28.34
C SER A 142 6.98 6.41 -26.99
N ARG A 143 5.66 6.52 -26.83
CA ARG A 143 4.94 6.09 -25.62
C ARG A 143 4.81 4.56 -25.48
N LEU A 144 4.85 3.82 -26.59
CA LEU A 144 4.50 2.40 -26.62
C LEU A 144 5.37 1.50 -25.72
N PRO A 145 6.70 1.65 -25.63
CA PRO A 145 7.51 0.82 -24.75
C PRO A 145 7.11 0.97 -23.27
N GLY A 146 6.89 2.22 -22.83
CA GLY A 146 6.45 2.49 -21.45
C GLY A 146 5.06 1.96 -21.17
N PHE A 147 4.18 2.03 -22.17
CA PHE A 147 2.83 1.47 -22.09
C PHE A 147 2.85 -0.04 -21.87
N TYR A 148 3.53 -0.81 -22.73
CA TYR A 148 3.57 -2.27 -22.61
C TYR A 148 4.25 -2.73 -21.33
N LEU A 149 5.31 -2.04 -20.89
CA LEU A 149 5.97 -2.35 -19.62
C LEU A 149 5.02 -2.09 -18.43
N SER A 150 4.27 -0.99 -18.46
CA SER A 150 3.28 -0.68 -17.42
C SER A 150 2.13 -1.68 -17.38
N LEU A 151 1.69 -2.15 -18.55
CA LEU A 151 0.66 -3.18 -18.67
C LEU A 151 1.16 -4.52 -18.12
N GLY A 152 2.38 -4.92 -18.46
CA GLY A 152 3.00 -6.14 -17.92
C GLY A 152 3.12 -6.11 -16.40
N ALA A 153 3.58 -4.99 -15.83
CA ALA A 153 3.66 -4.82 -14.37
C ALA A 153 2.28 -4.90 -13.71
N LEU A 154 1.25 -4.29 -14.31
CA LEU A 154 -0.11 -4.31 -13.81
C LEU A 154 -0.72 -5.72 -13.85
N VAL A 155 -0.52 -6.45 -14.95
CA VAL A 155 -0.97 -7.85 -15.09
C VAL A 155 -0.27 -8.74 -14.06
N LEU A 156 1.03 -8.56 -13.85
CA LEU A 156 1.78 -9.32 -12.86
C LEU A 156 1.24 -9.09 -11.44
N LEU A 157 1.06 -7.83 -11.03
CA LEU A 157 0.47 -7.48 -9.73
C LEU A 157 -0.96 -8.03 -9.57
N THR A 158 -1.74 -7.99 -10.65
CA THR A 158 -3.11 -8.55 -10.64
C THR A 158 -3.08 -10.06 -10.47
N ALA A 159 -2.18 -10.75 -11.17
CA ALA A 159 -2.05 -12.21 -11.08
C ALA A 159 -1.60 -12.66 -9.69
N THR A 160 -0.59 -11.99 -9.11
CA THR A 160 -0.13 -12.29 -7.75
C THR A 160 -1.19 -11.96 -6.70
N GLY A 161 -1.88 -10.84 -6.84
CA GLY A 161 -3.01 -10.48 -5.96
C GLY A 161 -4.17 -11.48 -6.02
N ALA A 162 -4.56 -11.89 -7.23
CA ALA A 162 -5.60 -12.89 -7.42
C ALA A 162 -5.20 -14.27 -6.86
N ALA A 163 -3.95 -14.69 -7.08
CA ALA A 163 -3.42 -15.94 -6.54
C ALA A 163 -3.41 -15.93 -5.00
N GLY A 164 -2.97 -14.83 -4.38
CA GLY A 164 -2.99 -14.67 -2.93
C GLY A 164 -4.39 -14.70 -2.34
N LEU A 165 -5.33 -13.94 -2.92
CA LEU A 165 -6.73 -13.96 -2.52
C LEU A 165 -7.37 -15.33 -2.67
N LEU A 166 -7.15 -15.99 -3.82
CA LEU A 166 -7.69 -17.32 -4.06
C LEU A 166 -7.15 -18.31 -3.03
N ARG A 167 -5.84 -18.29 -2.76
CA ARG A 167 -5.24 -19.15 -1.73
C ARG A 167 -5.90 -18.95 -0.37
N GLN A 168 -6.04 -17.70 0.09
CA GLN A 168 -6.67 -17.39 1.37
C GLN A 168 -8.14 -17.83 1.41
N PHE A 169 -8.88 -17.61 0.31
CA PHE A 169 -10.28 -18.03 0.20
C PHE A 169 -10.43 -19.56 0.23
N LEU A 170 -9.57 -20.30 -0.47
CA LEU A 170 -9.58 -21.77 -0.45
C LEU A 170 -9.25 -22.30 0.95
N ASP A 171 -8.27 -21.71 1.64
CA ASP A 171 -7.87 -22.09 2.98
C ASP A 171 -8.99 -21.84 4.00
N ASP A 172 -9.68 -20.68 3.94
CA ASP A 172 -10.71 -20.29 4.91
C ASP A 172 -12.07 -20.97 4.70
N TYR A 173 -12.46 -21.25 3.44
CA TYR A 173 -13.82 -21.72 3.12
C TYR A 173 -13.91 -23.19 2.70
N LEU A 174 -12.85 -23.76 2.12
CA LEU A 174 -12.89 -25.12 1.58
C LEU A 174 -12.03 -26.11 2.36
N ASP A 175 -11.36 -25.66 3.43
CA ASP A 175 -10.52 -26.46 4.33
C ASP A 175 -9.54 -27.38 3.56
N VAL A 176 -9.15 -26.94 2.36
CA VAL A 176 -8.21 -27.66 1.49
C VAL A 176 -6.83 -27.44 2.06
N ASN A 177 -6.48 -28.25 3.07
CA ASN A 177 -5.14 -28.33 3.61
C ASN A 177 -4.15 -28.77 2.51
N MET A 178 -3.66 -27.81 1.70
CA MET A 178 -2.57 -28.03 0.73
C MET A 178 -1.30 -28.55 1.42
N HIS A 179 -1.18 -28.35 2.74
CA HIS A 179 -0.13 -28.92 3.58
C HIS A 179 -0.18 -30.46 3.68
N LYS A 180 -1.27 -31.13 3.26
CA LYS A 180 -1.35 -32.60 3.12
C LYS A 180 -1.03 -33.11 1.71
N VAL A 181 -1.22 -32.30 0.67
CA VAL A 181 -1.03 -32.75 -0.73
C VAL A 181 0.44 -32.87 -1.11
N PHE A 182 1.33 -32.05 -0.51
CA PHE A 182 2.77 -32.10 -0.76
C PHE A 182 3.55 -33.04 0.18
N LYS A 183 2.84 -33.79 1.03
CA LYS A 183 3.45 -34.72 2.01
C LYS A 183 2.96 -36.17 1.87
N SER A 184 2.41 -36.53 0.71
CA SER A 184 2.18 -37.92 0.29
C SER A 184 3.09 -38.26 -0.87
#